data_AF-A0A8T8E1X0-F1
#
_entry.id   AF-A0A8T8E1X0-F1
#
_cell.length_a   1.000
_cell.length_b   1.000
_cell.length_c   1.000
_cell.angle_alpha   90.00
_cell.angle_beta   90.00
_cell.angle_gamma   90.00
#
_symmetry.space_group_name_H-M   'P 1'
#
loop_
_entity.id
_entity.type
_entity.pdbx_description
1 polymer ?
#
loop_
_entity_poly.entity_id
_entity_poly.type
_entity_poly.pdbx_seq_one_letter_code
_entity_poly.pdbx_strand_id
1 'polypeptide(L)'
;MSGEHVQGQFVDRGIEGVAAIAVAGLAGGIGFGAVLYAFGLLESVGILVGRPGLILGLSLVMAASVVGAFAYRLLGTLSPLEEDVTDPITGLTLGACFGLAVWVLGVALALPLWLRPLGWTPPVPYLHWQSLVALLVYGALIGPASPLAERYVRF
;
A
#
# COMPACT_ATOMS: atom_id res chain seq x y z
N MET A 1 -21.85 -22.46 28.31
CA MET A 1 -20.91 -22.92 27.26
C MET A 1 -21.23 -22.34 25.86
N SER A 2 -22.00 -21.23 25.73
CA SER A 2 -22.31 -20.63 24.42
C SER A 2 -21.40 -19.42 24.09
N GLY A 3 -20.89 -18.71 25.10
CA GLY A 3 -20.08 -17.50 24.89
C GLY A 3 -18.65 -17.72 24.38
N GLU A 4 -18.00 -18.83 24.76
CA GLU A 4 -16.61 -19.11 24.35
C GLU A 4 -16.50 -19.45 22.85
N HIS A 5 -17.49 -20.13 22.28
CA HIS A 5 -17.54 -20.43 20.84
C HIS A 5 -17.76 -19.18 19.98
N VAL A 6 -18.62 -18.26 20.45
CA VAL A 6 -18.87 -16.99 19.74
C VAL A 6 -17.64 -16.10 19.79
N GLN A 7 -16.98 -16.00 20.94
CA GLN A 7 -15.78 -15.16 21.11
C GLN A 7 -14.58 -15.67 20.27
N GLY A 8 -14.39 -16.99 20.20
CA GLY A 8 -13.36 -17.59 19.33
C GLY A 8 -13.60 -17.28 17.84
N GLN A 9 -14.84 -17.41 17.38
CA GLN A 9 -15.19 -17.14 15.98
C GLN A 9 -15.00 -15.68 15.57
N PHE A 10 -15.18 -14.72 16.48
CA PHE A 10 -14.88 -13.31 16.21
C PHE A 10 -13.38 -13.03 16.15
N VAL A 11 -12.59 -13.66 17.02
CA VAL A 11 -11.13 -13.50 17.05
C VAL A 11 -10.50 -14.09 15.78
N ASP A 12 -10.92 -15.29 15.37
CA ASP A 12 -10.38 -15.96 14.18
C ASP A 12 -10.66 -15.15 12.90
N ARG A 13 -11.89 -14.66 12.72
CA ARG A 13 -12.25 -13.78 11.59
C ARG A 13 -11.46 -12.47 11.59
N GLY A 14 -11.20 -11.91 12.77
CA GLY A 14 -10.38 -10.71 12.91
C GLY A 14 -8.94 -10.94 12.46
N ILE A 15 -8.34 -12.05 12.89
CA ILE A 15 -6.97 -12.44 12.53
C ILE A 15 -6.85 -12.72 11.03
N GLU A 16 -7.80 -13.45 10.44
CA GLU A 16 -7.85 -13.72 9.01
C GLU A 16 -7.92 -12.42 8.19
N GLY A 17 -8.74 -11.47 8.62
CA GLY A 17 -8.83 -10.15 7.97
C GLY A 17 -7.52 -9.38 8.01
N VAL A 18 -6.86 -9.33 9.18
CA VAL A 18 -5.56 -8.67 9.35
C VAL A 18 -4.48 -9.34 8.50
N ALA A 19 -4.44 -10.67 8.49
CA ALA A 19 -3.49 -11.44 7.68
C ALA A 19 -3.71 -11.21 6.18
N ALA A 20 -4.97 -11.18 5.72
CA ALA A 20 -5.30 -10.91 4.33
C ALA A 20 -4.84 -9.52 3.87
N ILE A 21 -5.04 -8.49 4.70
CA ILE A 21 -4.55 -7.13 4.42
C ILE A 21 -3.03 -7.11 4.32
N ALA A 22 -2.34 -7.77 5.24
CA ALA A 22 -0.88 -7.85 5.23
C ALA A 22 -0.37 -8.56 3.97
N VAL A 23 -0.98 -9.68 3.58
CA VAL A 23 -0.64 -10.42 2.35
C VAL A 23 -0.88 -9.57 1.11
N ALA A 24 -2.01 -8.86 1.04
CA ALA A 24 -2.29 -7.93 -0.06
C ALA A 24 -1.25 -6.81 -0.13
N GLY A 25 -0.86 -6.25 1.01
CA GLY A 25 0.20 -5.24 1.11
C GLY A 25 1.56 -5.76 0.67
N LEU A 26 1.92 -7.00 1.01
CA LEU A 26 3.15 -7.64 0.56
C LEU A 26 3.12 -7.91 -0.96
N ALA A 27 2.02 -8.42 -1.50
CA ALA A 27 1.87 -8.63 -2.93
C ALA A 27 1.98 -7.31 -3.71
N GLY A 28 1.31 -6.26 -3.24
CA GLY A 28 1.46 -4.91 -3.77
C GLY A 28 2.90 -4.41 -3.64
N GLY A 29 3.55 -4.65 -2.50
CA GLY A 29 4.94 -4.24 -2.24
C GLY A 29 5.96 -4.95 -3.12
N ILE A 30 5.73 -6.22 -3.48
CA ILE A 30 6.52 -6.95 -4.47
C ILE A 30 6.36 -6.28 -5.84
N GLY A 31 5.12 -5.97 -6.27
CA GLY A 31 4.88 -5.26 -7.51
C GLY A 31 5.55 -3.88 -7.54
N PHE A 32 5.37 -3.10 -6.47
CA PHE A 32 5.98 -1.78 -6.30
C PHE A 32 7.51 -1.85 -6.35
N GLY A 33 8.10 -2.75 -5.57
CA GLY A 33 9.53 -2.98 -5.51
C GLY A 33 10.11 -3.47 -6.84
N ALA A 34 9.41 -4.35 -7.56
CA ALA A 34 9.83 -4.83 -8.87
C ALA A 34 9.88 -3.69 -9.90
N VAL A 35 8.89 -2.80 -9.91
CA VAL A 35 8.88 -1.62 -10.79
C VAL A 35 10.03 -0.68 -10.44
N LEU A 36 10.26 -0.39 -9.16
CA LEU A 36 11.39 0.43 -8.73
C LEU A 36 12.74 -0.19 -9.06
N TYR A 37 12.87 -1.52 -8.94
CA TYR A 37 14.07 -2.25 -9.32
C TYR A 37 14.32 -2.16 -10.83
N ALA A 38 13.29 -2.33 -11.65
CA ALA A 38 13.38 -2.20 -13.10
C ALA A 38 13.84 -0.79 -13.55
N PHE A 39 13.46 0.25 -12.79
CA PHE A 39 13.92 1.62 -13.03
C PHE A 39 15.27 1.96 -12.35
N GLY A 40 15.90 1.03 -11.64
CA GLY A 40 17.16 1.27 -10.93
C GLY A 40 17.04 2.18 -9.70
N LEU A 41 15.84 2.34 -9.16
CA LEU A 41 15.52 3.28 -8.07
C LEU A 41 15.46 2.63 -6.69
N LEU A 42 15.38 1.31 -6.62
CA LEU A 42 15.14 0.60 -5.36
C LEU A 42 16.25 0.87 -4.33
N GLU A 43 17.50 0.95 -4.76
CA GLU A 43 18.62 1.29 -3.86
C GLU A 43 18.54 2.73 -3.34
N SER A 44 18.10 3.66 -4.20
CA SER A 44 17.92 5.07 -3.83
C SER A 44 16.85 5.27 -2.77
N VAL A 45 15.85 4.38 -2.66
CA VAL A 45 14.85 4.44 -1.59
C VAL A 45 15.50 4.40 -0.20
N GLY A 46 16.64 3.73 -0.04
CA GLY A 46 17.38 3.72 1.23
C GLY A 46 17.78 5.12 1.71
N ILE A 47 17.90 6.11 0.82
CA ILE A 47 18.21 7.48 1.20
C ILE A 47 17.19 8.09 2.17
N LEU A 48 15.95 7.56 2.18
CA LEU A 48 14.90 7.96 3.12
C LEU A 48 15.30 7.81 4.59
N VAL A 49 16.19 6.87 4.89
CA VAL A 49 16.75 6.65 6.24
C VAL A 49 18.22 7.10 6.34
N GLY A 50 18.67 7.92 5.38
CA GLY A 50 20.00 8.53 5.36
C GLY A 50 21.11 7.64 4.80
N ARG A 51 20.81 6.43 4.30
CA ARG A 51 21.83 5.53 3.71
C ARG A 51 21.28 4.77 2.49
N PRO A 52 21.87 4.94 1.29
CA PRO A 52 21.47 4.12 0.15
C PRO A 52 21.80 2.65 0.41
N GLY A 53 21.01 1.76 -0.17
CA GLY A 53 21.25 0.33 -0.07
C GLY A 53 20.05 -0.48 -0.53
N LEU A 54 20.30 -1.53 -1.32
CA LEU A 54 19.26 -2.37 -1.89
C LEU A 54 18.37 -3.03 -0.82
N ILE A 55 18.99 -3.61 0.21
CA ILE A 55 18.27 -4.28 1.29
C ILE A 55 17.41 -3.28 2.08
N LEU A 56 17.98 -2.11 2.42
CA LEU A 56 17.26 -1.05 3.13
C LEU A 56 16.08 -0.53 2.30
N GLY A 57 16.30 -0.26 1.01
CA GLY A 57 15.25 0.17 0.10
C GLY A 57 14.13 -0.85 -0.03
N LEU A 58 14.47 -2.14 -0.17
CA LEU A 58 13.50 -3.23 -0.21
C LEU A 58 12.70 -3.34 1.09
N SER A 59 13.37 -3.31 2.25
CA SER A 59 12.70 -3.38 3.56
C SER A 59 11.74 -2.20 3.77
N LEU A 60 12.15 -0.99 3.40
CA LEU A 60 11.31 0.21 3.46
C LEU A 60 10.09 0.09 2.54
N VAL A 61 10.30 -0.36 1.31
CA VAL A 61 9.22 -0.61 0.34
C VAL A 61 8.21 -1.61 0.90
N MET A 62 8.67 -2.75 1.44
CA MET A 62 7.77 -3.77 1.98
C MET A 62 7.00 -3.27 3.21
N ALA A 63 7.68 -2.62 4.15
CA ALA A 63 7.05 -2.06 5.34
C ALA A 63 6.00 -1.00 4.98
N ALA A 64 6.36 -0.05 4.10
CA ALA A 64 5.44 0.99 3.63
C ALA A 64 4.25 0.41 2.86
N SER A 65 4.45 -0.68 2.10
CA SER A 65 3.38 -1.32 1.33
C SER A 65 2.37 -2.05 2.21
N VAL A 66 2.81 -2.65 3.32
CA VAL A 66 1.91 -3.21 4.33
C VAL A 66 1.11 -2.09 5.00
N VAL A 67 1.79 -1.03 5.47
CA VAL A 67 1.12 0.14 6.08
C VAL A 67 0.11 0.78 5.12
N GLY A 68 0.48 0.92 3.84
CA GLY A 68 -0.39 1.45 2.79
C GLY A 68 -1.64 0.59 2.56
N ALA A 69 -1.53 -0.74 2.68
CA ALA A 69 -2.68 -1.63 2.52
C ALA A 69 -3.68 -1.49 3.68
N PHE A 70 -3.18 -1.32 4.92
CA PHE A 70 -4.02 -0.97 6.05
C PHE A 70 -4.70 0.39 5.87
N ALA A 71 -3.96 1.40 5.39
CA ALA A 71 -4.52 2.72 5.12
C ALA A 71 -5.62 2.65 4.05
N TYR A 72 -5.40 1.92 2.95
CA TYR A 72 -6.41 1.69 1.92
C TYR A 72 -7.68 1.04 2.49
N ARG A 73 -7.52 -0.02 3.30
CA ARG A 73 -8.65 -0.69 3.94
C ARG A 73 -9.43 0.25 4.85
N LEU A 74 -8.72 1.05 5.66
CA LEU A 74 -9.35 2.02 6.55
C LEU A 74 -10.13 3.09 5.78
N LEU A 75 -9.59 3.58 4.67
CA LEU A 75 -10.32 4.50 3.79
C LEU A 75 -11.61 3.86 3.23
N GLY A 76 -11.55 2.58 2.86
CA GLY A 76 -12.71 1.82 2.42
C GLY A 76 -13.83 1.77 3.47
N THR A 77 -13.48 1.63 4.77
CA THR A 77 -14.47 1.60 5.87
C THR A 77 -15.08 2.95 6.21
N LEU A 78 -14.42 4.06 5.85
CA LEU A 78 -14.90 5.41 6.14
C LEU A 78 -15.75 5.99 5.01
N SER A 79 -15.69 5.37 3.83
CA SER A 79 -16.37 5.85 2.64
C SER A 79 -17.75 5.21 2.52
N PRO A 80 -18.81 5.95 2.12
CA PRO A 80 -20.14 5.38 1.84
C PRO A 80 -20.18 4.41 0.64
N LEU A 81 -19.01 4.06 0.09
CA LEU A 81 -18.80 3.16 -1.04
C LEU A 81 -18.75 1.67 -0.64
N GLU A 82 -19.14 1.31 0.59
CA GLU A 82 -19.10 -0.06 1.11
C GLU A 82 -19.85 -1.07 0.22
N GLU A 83 -20.92 -0.64 -0.46
CA GLU A 83 -21.69 -1.46 -1.40
C GLU A 83 -21.04 -1.60 -2.80
N ASP A 84 -20.18 -0.67 -3.22
CA ASP A 84 -19.57 -0.64 -4.56
C ASP A 84 -18.24 -1.41 -4.65
N VAL A 85 -17.68 -1.82 -3.51
CA VAL A 85 -16.36 -2.49 -3.43
C VAL A 85 -16.39 -3.94 -3.92
N THR A 86 -17.58 -4.53 -4.17
CA THR A 86 -17.68 -5.93 -4.62
C THR A 86 -17.31 -6.14 -6.09
N ASP A 87 -17.32 -5.09 -6.92
CA ASP A 87 -16.92 -5.16 -8.32
C ASP A 87 -15.39 -5.01 -8.46
N PRO A 88 -14.68 -5.98 -9.08
CA PRO A 88 -13.24 -5.90 -9.30
C PRO A 88 -12.79 -4.66 -10.11
N ILE A 89 -13.64 -4.14 -11.01
CA ILE A 89 -13.33 -2.94 -11.80
C ILE A 89 -13.37 -1.69 -10.91
N THR A 90 -14.34 -1.62 -10.00
CA THR A 90 -14.43 -0.52 -9.03
C THR A 90 -13.26 -0.57 -8.05
N GLY A 91 -12.92 -1.78 -7.56
CA GLY A 91 -11.74 -1.99 -6.71
C GLY A 91 -10.43 -1.56 -7.38
N LEU A 92 -10.25 -1.87 -8.67
CA LEU A 92 -9.09 -1.42 -9.45
C LEU A 92 -9.02 0.11 -9.54
N THR A 93 -10.15 0.75 -9.80
CA THR A 93 -10.24 2.21 -9.96
C THR A 93 -9.96 2.93 -8.64
N LEU A 94 -10.57 2.48 -7.55
CA LEU A 94 -10.32 2.99 -6.21
C LEU A 94 -8.86 2.79 -5.78
N GLY A 95 -8.30 1.61 -6.08
CA GLY A 95 -6.89 1.32 -5.86
C GLY A 95 -5.96 2.26 -6.64
N ALA A 96 -6.24 2.51 -7.92
CA ALA A 96 -5.47 3.45 -8.74
C ALA A 96 -5.57 4.89 -8.22
N CYS A 97 -6.77 5.35 -7.84
CA CYS A 97 -6.98 6.65 -7.19
C CYS A 97 -6.21 6.76 -5.87
N PHE A 98 -6.16 5.69 -5.07
CA PHE A 98 -5.36 5.63 -3.86
C PHE A 98 -3.87 5.73 -4.16
N GLY A 99 -3.36 4.96 -5.13
CA GLY A 99 -1.97 5.04 -5.56
C GLY A 99 -1.58 6.45 -6.03
N LEU A 100 -2.46 7.10 -6.78
CA LEU A 100 -2.29 8.50 -7.20
C LEU A 100 -2.27 9.45 -6.00
N ALA A 101 -3.19 9.30 -5.04
CA ALA A 101 -3.22 10.12 -3.84
C ALA A 101 -1.94 9.95 -3.00
N VAL A 102 -1.47 8.72 -2.83
CA VAL A 102 -0.19 8.41 -2.16
C VAL A 102 0.97 9.04 -2.92
N TRP A 103 0.96 9.04 -4.26
CA TRP A 103 2.00 9.69 -5.04
C TRP A 103 2.00 11.21 -4.84
N VAL A 104 0.84 11.86 -4.91
CA VAL A 104 0.73 13.31 -4.70
C VAL A 104 1.18 13.68 -3.29
N LEU A 105 0.62 13.04 -2.26
CA LEU A 105 0.89 13.41 -0.87
C LEU A 105 2.27 12.96 -0.42
N GLY A 106 2.64 11.71 -0.72
CA GLY A 106 3.87 11.08 -0.27
C GLY A 106 5.08 11.52 -1.08
N VAL A 107 5.01 11.44 -2.41
CA VAL A 107 6.18 11.67 -3.28
C VAL A 107 6.28 13.12 -3.72
N ALA A 108 5.19 13.72 -4.22
CA ALA A 108 5.27 15.08 -4.74
C ALA A 108 5.42 16.13 -3.63
N LEU A 109 4.86 15.89 -2.44
CA LEU A 109 4.84 16.86 -1.34
C LEU A 109 5.68 16.45 -0.13
N ALA A 110 5.43 15.28 0.48
CA ALA A 110 6.09 14.90 1.73
C ALA A 110 7.57 14.55 1.54
N LEU A 111 7.92 13.80 0.50
CA LEU A 111 9.29 13.37 0.20
C LEU A 111 10.29 14.55 0.09
N PRO A 112 10.06 15.60 -0.71
CA PRO A 112 10.99 16.71 -0.79
C PRO A 112 11.13 17.46 0.54
N LEU A 113 10.10 17.46 1.40
CA LEU A 113 10.20 18.02 2.75
C LEU A 113 11.00 17.12 3.69
N TRP A 114 10.82 15.80 3.58
CA TRP A 114 11.55 14.79 4.36
C TRP A 114 13.04 14.75 4.04
N LEU A 115 13.40 15.00 2.78
CA LEU A 115 14.80 14.95 2.32
C LEU A 115 15.60 16.21 2.65
N ARG A 116 14.95 17.34 2.95
CA ARG A 116 15.62 18.62 3.27
C ARG A 116 16.64 18.52 4.41
N PRO A 117 16.32 17.91 5.58
CA PRO A 117 17.29 17.72 6.67
C PRO A 117 18.48 16.83 6.30
N LEU A 118 18.34 15.98 5.27
CA LEU A 118 19.40 15.11 4.76
C LEU A 118 20.30 15.82 3.72
N GLY A 119 20.10 17.12 3.50
CA GLY A 119 20.86 17.92 2.55
C GLY A 119 20.37 17.81 1.09
N TRP A 120 19.29 17.07 0.85
CA TRP A 120 18.70 16.90 -0.47
C TRP A 120 17.50 17.83 -0.62
N THR A 121 17.49 18.66 -1.66
CA THR A 121 16.47 19.70 -1.86
C THR A 121 15.77 19.58 -3.22
N PRO A 122 15.00 18.50 -3.48
CA PRO A 122 14.20 18.40 -4.70
C PRO A 122 13.17 19.55 -4.78
N PRO A 123 12.74 19.94 -5.99
CA PRO A 123 11.69 20.93 -6.16
C PRO A 123 10.37 20.46 -5.53
N VAL A 124 9.56 21.40 -5.06
CA VAL A 124 8.20 21.14 -4.56
C VAL A 124 7.20 21.78 -5.53
N PRO A 125 6.32 21.01 -6.20
CA PRO A 125 6.16 19.56 -6.11
C PRO A 125 7.27 18.77 -6.82
N TYR A 126 7.64 17.62 -6.26
CA TYR A 126 8.62 16.71 -6.86
C TYR A 126 7.93 15.76 -7.85
N LEU A 127 7.93 16.15 -9.13
CA LEU A 127 7.29 15.40 -10.21
C LEU A 127 8.17 14.25 -10.69
N HIS A 128 8.04 13.11 -10.03
CA HIS A 128 8.80 11.90 -10.37
C HIS A 128 7.87 10.83 -10.96
N TRP A 129 7.93 10.67 -12.29
CA TRP A 129 6.96 9.85 -13.03
C TRP A 129 7.20 8.34 -12.83
N GLN A 130 8.45 7.90 -12.62
CA GLN A 130 8.75 6.48 -12.39
C GLN A 130 8.10 5.97 -11.11
N SER A 131 8.07 6.80 -10.06
CA SER A 131 7.38 6.45 -8.80
C SER A 131 5.86 6.55 -8.94
N LEU A 132 5.34 7.39 -9.84
CA LEU A 132 3.91 7.40 -10.18
C LEU A 132 3.50 6.06 -10.75
N VAL A 133 4.23 5.56 -11.77
CA VAL A 133 3.96 4.24 -12.37
C VAL A 133 4.00 3.15 -11.30
N ALA A 134 5.02 3.17 -10.45
CA ALA A 134 5.19 2.19 -9.39
C ALA A 134 4.03 2.23 -8.37
N LEU A 135 3.55 3.41 -7.98
CA LEU A 135 2.42 3.57 -7.05
C LEU A 135 1.06 3.26 -7.69
N LEU A 136 0.90 3.48 -8.99
CA LEU A 136 -0.29 3.05 -9.73
C LEU A 136 -0.35 1.51 -9.80
N VAL A 137 0.79 0.86 -10.08
CA VAL A 137 0.89 -0.62 -10.05
C VAL A 137 0.58 -1.15 -8.66
N TYR A 138 1.14 -0.54 -7.62
CA TYR A 138 0.80 -0.86 -6.23
C TYR A 138 -0.71 -0.76 -5.98
N GLY A 139 -1.31 0.39 -6.27
CA GLY A 139 -2.74 0.64 -6.08
C GLY A 139 -3.62 -0.37 -6.84
N ALA A 140 -3.25 -0.67 -8.09
CA ALA A 140 -3.94 -1.64 -8.93
C ALA A 140 -3.85 -3.09 -8.40
N LEU A 141 -2.80 -3.43 -7.65
CA LEU A 141 -2.65 -4.74 -7.03
C LEU A 141 -3.41 -4.85 -5.69
N ILE A 142 -3.39 -3.81 -4.86
CA ILE A 142 -4.10 -3.86 -3.56
C ILE A 142 -5.61 -3.71 -3.71
N GLY A 143 -6.06 -2.94 -4.71
CA GLY A 143 -7.46 -2.59 -4.95
C GLY A 143 -8.36 -3.82 -5.07
N PRO A 144 -8.14 -4.73 -6.05
CA PRO A 144 -8.92 -5.94 -6.21
C PRO A 144 -8.64 -7.00 -5.12
N ALA A 145 -7.49 -6.93 -4.44
CA ALA A 145 -7.15 -7.88 -3.38
C ALA A 145 -8.06 -7.76 -2.14
N SER A 146 -8.60 -6.57 -1.85
CA SER A 146 -9.56 -6.36 -0.76
C SER A 146 -10.89 -7.15 -0.92
N PRO A 147 -11.63 -7.04 -2.03
CA PRO A 147 -12.87 -7.81 -2.22
C PRO A 147 -12.65 -9.30 -2.55
N LEU A 148 -11.53 -9.65 -3.21
CA LEU A 148 -11.20 -11.05 -3.48
C LEU A 148 -10.92 -11.83 -2.19
N ALA A 149 -10.18 -11.24 -1.23
CA ALA A 149 -9.93 -11.88 0.05
C ALA A 149 -11.23 -12.15 0.84
N GLU A 150 -12.20 -11.23 0.81
CA GLU A 150 -13.51 -11.43 1.45
C GLU A 150 -14.33 -12.53 0.77
N ARG A 151 -14.21 -12.70 -0.55
CA ARG A 151 -14.91 -13.74 -1.30
C ARG A 151 -14.38 -15.14 -1.00
N TYR A 152 -13.10 -15.29 -0.66
CA TYR A 152 -12.50 -16.59 -0.30
C TYR A 152 -12.63 -16.95 1.17
N VAL A 153 -12.92 -15.99 2.06
CA VAL A 153 -13.15 -16.23 3.50
C VAL A 153 -14.62 -16.56 3.82
N ARG A 154 -15.56 -16.23 2.92
CA ARG A 154 -16.96 -16.72 3.00
C ARG A 154 -17.06 -18.16 2.48
N PHE A 155 -16.55 -19.12 3.24
CA PHE A 155 -16.98 -20.53 3.17
C PHE A 155 -17.57 -20.96 4.51
#